data_AF-A0A955WQD2-F1
#
_entry.id   AF-A0A955WQD2-F1
#
_cell.length_a   1.000
_cell.length_b   1.000
_cell.length_c   1.000
_cell.angle_alpha   90.00
_cell.angle_beta   90.00
_cell.angle_gamma   90.00
#
_symmetry.space_group_name_H-M   'P 1'
#
loop_
_entity.id
_entity.type
_entity.pdbx_description
1 polymer ?
#
loop_
_entity_poly.entity_id
_entity_poly.type
_entity_poly.pdbx_seq_one_letter_code
_entity_poly.pdbx_strand_id
1 'polypeptide(L)'
;RFNTPIAPCIRAGADRLVVVSLLQPGVNSHPVAAEMAYPNPLFLLGKVLNALLLDPVTYDLQVLQRFNRLVRVLDDALTPVERAKVDAEMTQSRGLPYRELPTLVFRPSVDLGELAGQHLAEHRPPEMGWLGRRLLERASRPSATWEDDLASYVLFDGAFARALIDLGRADMFARADEVRAFYAG
;
A
#
# COMPACT_ATOMS: atom_id res chain seq x y z
N ARG A 1 -5.32 -18.11 8.16
CA ARG A 1 -5.84 -16.79 7.73
C ARG A 1 -4.74 -15.77 7.94
N PHE A 2 -4.08 -15.30 6.89
CA PHE A 2 -3.10 -14.22 6.94
C PHE A 2 -3.83 -12.87 6.92
N ASN A 3 -4.50 -12.53 8.03
CA ASN A 3 -5.19 -11.25 8.18
C ASN A 3 -4.30 -10.16 8.78
N THR A 4 -3.02 -10.46 9.06
CA THR A 4 -2.07 -9.52 9.66
C THR A 4 -0.73 -9.52 8.90
N PRO A 5 -0.65 -8.85 7.73
CA PRO A 5 0.58 -8.81 6.92
C PRO A 5 1.82 -8.31 7.68
N ILE A 6 1.67 -7.54 8.76
CA ILE A 6 2.80 -6.98 9.52
C ILE A 6 3.30 -7.92 10.62
N ALA A 7 2.42 -8.75 11.20
CA ALA A 7 2.74 -9.56 12.37
C ALA A 7 3.92 -10.54 12.21
N PRO A 8 4.16 -11.18 11.04
CA PRO A 8 5.35 -12.01 10.83
C PRO A 8 6.67 -11.24 11.01
N CYS A 9 6.75 -10.00 10.52
CA CYS A 9 7.97 -9.18 10.65
C CYS A 9 8.24 -8.82 12.11
N ILE A 10 7.18 -8.51 12.87
CA ILE A 10 7.29 -8.22 14.30
C ILE A 10 7.79 -9.45 15.06
N ARG A 11 7.23 -10.63 14.78
CA ARG A 11 7.68 -11.89 15.42
C ARG A 11 9.09 -12.29 15.02
N ALA A 12 9.56 -11.89 13.84
CA ALA A 12 10.94 -12.07 13.42
C ALA A 12 11.93 -11.12 14.14
N GLY A 13 11.45 -10.24 15.02
CA GLY A 13 12.27 -9.34 15.81
C GLY A 13 12.53 -7.98 15.17
N ALA A 14 11.77 -7.58 14.15
CA ALA A 14 11.95 -6.28 13.52
C ALA A 14 11.84 -5.13 14.55
N ASP A 15 12.82 -4.23 14.56
CA ASP A 15 12.82 -3.03 15.41
C ASP A 15 12.22 -1.81 14.70
N ARG A 16 12.18 -1.86 13.37
CA ARG A 16 11.62 -0.82 12.49
C ARG A 16 10.97 -1.50 11.28
N LEU A 17 9.97 -0.84 10.68
CA LEU A 17 9.23 -1.39 9.54
C LEU A 17 9.25 -0.43 8.35
N VAL A 18 9.68 -0.92 7.19
CA VAL A 18 9.50 -0.22 5.92
C VAL A 18 8.36 -0.91 5.17
N VAL A 19 7.36 -0.14 4.78
CA VAL A 19 6.15 -0.66 4.12
C VAL A 19 5.98 0.05 2.79
N VAL A 20 6.02 -0.72 1.70
CA VAL A 20 5.71 -0.23 0.36
C VAL A 20 4.29 -0.67 0.02
N SER A 21 3.38 0.30 -0.08
CA SER A 21 1.97 0.07 -0.40
C SER A 21 1.63 0.66 -1.75
N LEU A 22 0.77 0.00 -2.50
CA LEU A 22 0.25 0.48 -3.79
C LEU A 22 -0.96 1.42 -3.61
N LEU A 23 -1.38 1.70 -2.37
CA LEU A 23 -2.56 2.52 -2.08
C LEU A 23 -2.28 4.01 -2.22
N GLN A 24 -3.18 4.72 -2.90
CA GLN A 24 -3.33 6.17 -2.74
C GLN A 24 -4.33 6.50 -1.62
N PRO A 25 -3.99 7.40 -0.68
CA PRO A 25 -4.97 7.94 0.26
C PRO A 25 -5.92 8.90 -0.49
N GLY A 26 -7.22 8.61 -0.51
CA GLY A 26 -8.25 9.57 -0.97
C GLY A 26 -9.05 9.19 -2.21
N VAL A 27 -8.71 8.12 -2.93
CA VAL A 27 -9.42 7.73 -4.18
C VAL A 27 -10.79 7.06 -3.91
N ASN A 28 -11.11 6.72 -2.66
CA ASN A 28 -12.38 6.07 -2.29
C ASN A 28 -13.52 7.03 -1.90
N SER A 29 -13.53 8.28 -2.37
CA SER A 29 -14.59 9.26 -2.05
C SER A 29 -15.26 9.86 -3.28
N HIS A 30 -15.69 9.01 -4.21
CA HIS A 30 -16.74 9.37 -5.14
C HIS A 30 -17.94 8.45 -4.95
N PRO A 31 -19.10 8.96 -4.50
CA PRO A 31 -20.34 8.20 -4.59
C PRO A 31 -20.62 8.02 -6.08
N VAL A 32 -20.47 6.79 -6.56
CA VAL A 32 -20.75 6.42 -7.94
C VAL A 32 -22.24 6.68 -8.18
N ALA A 33 -22.55 7.75 -8.90
CA ALA A 33 -23.82 7.86 -9.60
C ALA A 33 -23.91 6.62 -10.50
N ALA A 34 -24.81 5.72 -10.13
CA ALA A 34 -25.00 4.44 -10.79
C ALA A 34 -25.57 4.67 -12.19
N GLU A 35 -24.70 4.80 -13.19
CA GLU A 35 -25.09 4.46 -14.56
C GLU A 35 -24.92 2.94 -14.74
N MET A 36 -26.08 2.29 -14.82
CA MET A 36 -26.26 0.85 -14.94
C MET A 36 -25.61 0.30 -16.20
N ALA A 37 -24.34 -0.07 -16.14
CA ALA A 37 -23.74 -1.04 -17.03
C ALA A 37 -23.37 -2.28 -16.21
N TYR A 38 -23.94 -3.43 -16.58
CA TYR A 38 -23.69 -4.73 -15.94
C TYR A 38 -22.20 -4.91 -15.59
N PRO A 39 -21.86 -5.28 -14.34
CA PRO A 39 -20.47 -5.34 -13.91
C PRO A 39 -19.76 -6.47 -14.66
N ASN A 40 -18.73 -6.10 -15.42
CA ASN A 40 -17.85 -7.03 -16.13
C ASN A 40 -17.16 -7.96 -15.11
N PRO A 41 -17.06 -9.29 -15.34
CA PRO A 41 -16.31 -10.20 -14.45
C PRO A 41 -14.89 -9.73 -14.11
N LEU A 42 -14.25 -9.03 -15.05
CA LEU A 42 -12.91 -8.47 -14.86
C LEU A 42 -12.90 -7.28 -13.87
N PHE A 43 -13.97 -6.48 -13.82
CA PHE A 43 -14.15 -5.43 -12.80
C PHE A 43 -14.27 -6.03 -11.40
N LEU A 44 -15.05 -7.09 -11.27
CA LEU A 44 -15.21 -7.77 -9.99
C LEU A 44 -13.89 -8.39 -9.52
N LEU A 45 -13.07 -8.93 -10.42
CA LEU A 45 -11.75 -9.46 -10.09
C LEU A 45 -10.79 -8.37 -9.58
N GLY A 46 -10.74 -7.20 -10.25
CA GLY A 46 -9.93 -6.06 -9.79
C GLY A 46 -10.34 -5.56 -8.41
N LYS A 47 -11.65 -5.41 -8.16
CA LYS A 47 -12.17 -5.04 -6.83
C LYS A 47 -11.88 -6.08 -5.75
N VAL A 48 -11.97 -7.36 -6.10
CA VAL A 48 -11.65 -8.44 -5.17
C VAL A 48 -10.16 -8.46 -4.85
N LEU A 49 -9.27 -8.28 -5.84
CA LEU A 49 -7.82 -8.23 -5.59
C LEU A 49 -7.42 -7.01 -4.77
N ASN A 50 -7.97 -5.83 -5.07
CA ASN A 50 -7.73 -4.61 -4.31
C ASN A 50 -8.20 -4.77 -2.85
N ALA A 51 -9.44 -5.22 -2.64
CA ALA A 51 -9.99 -5.44 -1.30
C ALA A 51 -9.26 -6.55 -0.53
N LEU A 52 -8.85 -7.65 -1.18
CA LEU A 52 -8.19 -8.78 -0.51
C LEU A 52 -6.74 -8.48 -0.10
N LEU A 53 -6.02 -7.65 -0.86
CA LEU A 53 -4.59 -7.39 -0.61
C LEU A 53 -4.35 -6.07 0.13
N LEU A 54 -5.13 -5.03 -0.15
CA LEU A 54 -4.79 -3.67 0.25
C LEU A 54 -5.53 -3.22 1.53
N ASP A 55 -6.73 -3.73 1.80
CA ASP A 55 -7.46 -3.45 3.04
C ASP A 55 -6.74 -3.99 4.31
N PRO A 56 -6.15 -5.21 4.31
CA PRO A 56 -5.48 -5.74 5.50
C PRO A 56 -4.22 -4.95 5.88
N VAL A 57 -3.43 -4.47 4.91
CA VAL A 57 -2.19 -3.70 5.20
C VAL A 57 -2.53 -2.35 5.83
N THR A 58 -3.55 -1.67 5.32
CA THR A 58 -4.00 -0.39 5.87
C THR A 58 -4.51 -0.55 7.29
N TYR A 59 -5.34 -1.57 7.52
CA TYR A 59 -5.85 -1.87 8.85
C TYR A 59 -4.72 -2.18 9.84
N ASP A 60 -3.78 -3.04 9.45
CA ASP A 60 -2.62 -3.37 10.28
C ASP A 60 -1.77 -2.14 10.62
N LEU A 61 -1.54 -1.24 9.64
CA LEU A 61 -0.81 0.01 9.87
C LEU A 61 -1.53 0.91 10.88
N GLN A 62 -2.86 1.04 10.79
CA GLN A 62 -3.64 1.84 11.73
C GLN A 62 -3.60 1.25 13.14
N VAL A 63 -3.70 -0.08 13.26
CA VAL A 63 -3.56 -0.78 14.54
C VAL A 63 -2.16 -0.54 15.13
N LEU A 64 -1.12 -0.68 14.31
CA LEU A 64 0.26 -0.44 14.75
C LEU A 64 0.50 1.00 15.20
N GLN A 65 -0.02 1.99 14.47
CA GLN A 65 0.10 3.40 14.85
C GLN A 65 -0.61 3.72 16.17
N ARG A 66 -1.79 3.14 16.40
CA ARG A 66 -2.50 3.26 17.69
C ARG A 66 -1.70 2.59 18.80
N PHE A 67 -1.09 1.44 18.50
CA PHE A 67 -0.27 0.70 19.44
C PHE A 67 0.99 1.48 19.85
N ASN A 68 1.74 2.02 18.88
CA ASN A 68 2.90 2.88 19.14
C ASN A 68 2.52 4.08 20.02
N ARG A 69 1.36 4.70 19.78
CA ARG A 69 0.86 5.80 20.61
C ARG A 69 0.58 5.35 22.05
N LEU A 70 -0.01 4.18 22.24
CA LEU A 70 -0.25 3.62 23.58
C LEU A 70 1.08 3.38 24.31
N VAL A 71 2.07 2.79 23.63
CA VAL A 71 3.39 2.54 24.21
C VAL A 71 4.06 3.84 24.63
N ARG A 72 4.03 4.88 23.79
CA ARG A 72 4.55 6.21 24.15
C ARG A 72 3.86 6.81 25.36
N VAL A 73 2.53 6.70 25.46
CA VAL A 73 1.78 7.17 26.64
C VAL A 73 2.21 6.41 27.90
N LEU A 74 2.48 5.09 27.79
CA LEU A 74 2.98 4.31 28.92
C LEU A 74 4.41 4.70 29.30
N ASP A 75 5.27 4.97 28.32
CA ASP A 75 6.65 5.47 28.56
C ASP A 75 6.63 6.83 29.27
N ASP A 76 5.73 7.73 28.87
CA ASP A 76 5.61 9.08 29.45
C ASP A 76 4.97 9.07 30.85
N ALA A 77 4.02 8.15 31.10
CA ALA A 77 3.22 8.14 32.33
C ALA A 77 3.80 7.30 33.47
N LEU A 78 4.62 6.29 33.17
CA LEU A 78 5.11 5.32 34.15
C LEU A 78 6.55 5.61 34.55
N THR A 79 6.88 5.33 35.81
CA THR A 79 8.29 5.27 36.22
C THR A 79 9.00 4.07 35.57
N PRO A 80 10.34 4.07 35.45
CA PRO A 80 11.07 2.94 34.88
C PRO A 80 10.79 1.60 35.56
N VAL A 81 10.53 1.62 36.88
CA VAL A 81 10.21 0.42 37.65
C VAL A 81 8.81 -0.11 37.32
N GLU A 82 7.83 0.78 37.14
CA GLU A 82 6.47 0.39 36.73
C GLU A 82 6.45 -0.10 35.29
N ARG A 83 7.20 0.55 34.39
CA ARG A 83 7.35 0.10 33.01
C ARG A 83 7.97 -1.30 32.93
N ALA A 84 9.02 -1.57 33.70
CA ALA A 84 9.64 -2.90 33.76
C ALA A 84 8.66 -4.00 34.21
N LYS A 85 7.71 -3.68 35.11
CA LYS A 85 6.65 -4.63 35.51
C LYS A 85 5.72 -4.94 34.35
N VAL A 86 5.27 -3.91 33.61
CA VAL A 86 4.44 -4.10 32.41
C VAL A 86 5.18 -4.95 31.37
N ASP A 87 6.45 -4.66 31.12
CA ASP A 87 7.26 -5.41 30.15
C ASP A 87 7.42 -6.88 30.55
N ALA A 88 7.60 -7.18 31.84
CA ALA A 88 7.68 -8.54 32.37
C ALA A 88 6.38 -9.32 32.14
N GLU A 89 5.23 -8.74 32.49
CA GLU A 89 3.89 -9.34 32.28
C GLU A 89 3.61 -9.60 30.79
N MET A 90 3.99 -8.64 29.93
CA MET A 90 3.80 -8.77 28.50
C MET A 90 4.73 -9.80 27.87
N THR A 91 5.98 -9.87 28.32
CA THR A 91 6.94 -10.89 27.89
C THR A 91 6.48 -12.28 28.31
N GLN A 92 5.92 -12.44 29.52
CA GLN A 92 5.41 -13.72 29.98
C GLN A 92 4.22 -14.22 29.13
N SER A 93 3.33 -13.31 28.71
CA SER A 93 2.13 -13.68 27.94
C SER A 93 2.38 -13.84 26.43
N ARG A 94 3.32 -13.09 25.85
CA ARG A 94 3.52 -13.03 24.38
C ARG A 94 4.92 -13.37 23.90
N GLY A 95 5.89 -13.54 24.80
CA GLY A 95 7.29 -13.80 24.48
C GLY A 95 8.11 -12.57 24.09
N LEU A 96 7.48 -11.39 23.98
CA LEU A 96 8.14 -10.13 23.63
C LEU A 96 7.52 -8.97 24.44
N PRO A 97 8.33 -8.00 24.91
CA PRO A 97 7.82 -6.79 25.53
C PRO A 97 7.15 -5.90 24.48
N TYR A 98 6.33 -4.95 24.95
CA TYR A 98 5.78 -3.94 24.06
C TYR A 98 6.77 -2.81 23.86
N ARG A 99 7.02 -2.50 22.59
CA ARG A 99 7.91 -1.41 22.17
C ARG A 99 7.26 -0.64 21.03
N GLU A 100 7.65 0.62 20.91
CA GLU A 100 7.33 1.38 19.71
C GLU A 100 8.07 0.76 18.52
N LEU A 101 7.36 0.62 17.42
CA LEU A 101 7.88 0.12 16.15
C LEU A 101 7.72 1.22 15.10
N PRO A 102 8.74 2.06 14.90
CA PRO A 102 8.72 3.10 13.88
C PRO A 102 8.42 2.51 12.50
N THR A 103 7.55 3.19 11.74
CA THR A 103 7.18 2.78 10.38
C THR A 103 7.56 3.85 9.37
N LEU A 104 8.23 3.47 8.28
CA LEU A 104 8.40 4.28 7.08
C LEU A 104 7.50 3.71 5.98
N VAL A 105 6.46 4.45 5.59
CA VAL A 105 5.48 3.97 4.61
C VAL A 105 5.63 4.71 3.29
N PHE A 106 5.93 3.99 2.22
CA PHE A 106 5.92 4.49 0.85
C PHE A 106 4.58 4.17 0.17
N ARG A 107 4.09 5.15 -0.56
CA ARG A 107 2.90 5.09 -1.42
C ARG A 107 3.23 5.81 -2.71
N PRO A 108 2.75 5.34 -3.86
CA PRO A 108 3.01 5.99 -5.13
C PRO A 108 2.41 7.41 -5.13
N SER A 109 3.15 8.39 -5.64
CA SER A 109 2.65 9.77 -5.78
C SER A 109 1.61 9.93 -6.88
N VAL A 110 1.52 8.98 -7.80
CA VAL A 110 0.56 8.94 -8.91
C VAL A 110 -0.30 7.68 -8.86
N ASP A 111 -1.45 7.71 -9.52
CA ASP A 111 -2.29 6.53 -9.66
C ASP A 111 -1.62 5.56 -10.65
N LEU A 112 -1.34 4.33 -10.18
CA LEU A 112 -0.63 3.34 -10.99
C LEU A 112 -1.49 2.81 -12.14
N GLY A 113 -2.82 2.86 -11.99
CA GLY A 113 -3.75 2.62 -13.07
C GLY A 113 -3.60 3.69 -14.13
N GLU A 114 -3.74 4.96 -13.77
CA GLU A 114 -3.60 6.07 -14.73
C GLU A 114 -2.26 6.00 -15.48
N LEU A 115 -1.17 5.74 -14.76
CA LEU A 115 0.15 5.55 -15.35
C LEU A 115 0.19 4.38 -16.36
N ALA A 116 -0.49 3.27 -16.06
CA ALA A 116 -0.60 2.12 -16.97
C ALA A 116 -1.44 2.45 -18.21
N GLY A 117 -2.53 3.21 -18.06
CA GLY A 117 -3.37 3.69 -19.15
C GLY A 117 -2.59 4.60 -20.12
N GLN A 118 -1.84 5.56 -19.57
CA GLN A 118 -0.95 6.44 -20.34
C GLN A 118 0.11 5.63 -21.10
N HIS A 119 0.80 4.71 -20.41
CA HIS A 119 1.82 3.86 -21.03
C HIS A 119 1.25 3.05 -22.21
N LEU A 120 0.05 2.49 -22.05
CA LEU A 120 -0.63 1.72 -23.09
C LEU A 120 -1.01 2.58 -24.31
N ALA A 121 -1.46 3.82 -24.07
CA ALA A 121 -1.79 4.77 -25.11
C ALA A 121 -0.56 5.17 -25.94
N GLU A 122 0.57 5.40 -25.27
CA GLU A 122 1.84 5.81 -25.90
C GLU A 122 2.52 4.66 -26.66
N HIS A 123 2.51 3.45 -26.09
CA HIS A 123 3.31 2.34 -26.60
C HIS A 123 2.55 1.35 -27.48
N ARG A 124 1.28 1.64 -27.84
CA ARG A 124 0.33 0.81 -28.61
C ARG A 124 1.01 -0.35 -29.39
N PRO A 125 1.24 -1.52 -28.77
CA PRO A 125 1.88 -2.62 -29.47
C PRO A 125 1.03 -3.05 -30.69
N PRO A 126 1.65 -3.27 -31.86
CA PRO A 126 0.94 -3.67 -33.07
C PRO A 126 0.29 -5.05 -32.97
N GLU A 127 0.77 -5.92 -32.08
CA GLU A 127 0.24 -7.26 -31.78
C GLU A 127 -0.73 -7.29 -30.59
N MET A 128 -1.40 -6.17 -30.32
CA MET A 128 -2.37 -6.12 -29.24
C MET A 128 -3.58 -7.01 -29.58
N GLY A 129 -3.64 -8.18 -28.96
CA GLY A 129 -4.80 -9.07 -29.02
C GLY A 129 -6.10 -8.36 -28.61
N TRP A 130 -7.25 -9.00 -28.85
CA TRP A 130 -8.59 -8.42 -28.64
C TRP A 130 -8.77 -7.73 -27.27
N LEU A 131 -8.13 -8.25 -26.22
CA LEU A 131 -8.12 -7.69 -24.86
C LEU A 131 -7.49 -6.30 -24.79
N GLY A 132 -6.28 -6.13 -25.32
CA GLY A 132 -5.58 -4.84 -25.21
C GLY A 132 -6.19 -3.77 -26.12
N ARG A 133 -6.78 -4.16 -27.27
CA ARG A 133 -7.62 -3.23 -28.08
C ARG A 133 -8.82 -2.72 -27.29
N ARG A 134 -9.51 -3.61 -26.56
CA ARG A 134 -10.68 -3.27 -25.75
C ARG A 134 -10.34 -2.40 -24.55
N LEU A 135 -9.16 -2.58 -23.95
CA LEU A 135 -8.61 -1.69 -22.92
C LEU A 135 -8.32 -0.29 -23.49
N LEU A 136 -7.65 -0.20 -24.63
CA LEU A 136 -7.33 1.06 -25.30
C LEU A 136 -8.58 1.89 -25.68
N GLU A 137 -9.60 1.23 -26.24
CA GLU A 137 -10.88 1.85 -26.62
C GLU A 137 -11.67 2.39 -25.43
N ARG A 138 -11.37 1.89 -24.23
CA ARG A 138 -12.09 2.24 -22.99
C ARG A 138 -11.32 3.25 -22.15
N ALA A 139 -9.98 3.20 -22.14
CA ALA A 139 -9.09 4.23 -21.58
C ALA A 139 -9.22 5.58 -22.31
N SER A 140 -9.61 5.56 -23.59
CA SER A 140 -9.91 6.78 -24.37
C SER A 140 -11.20 7.51 -23.95
N ARG A 141 -11.96 7.01 -22.97
CA ARG A 141 -13.21 7.61 -22.50
C ARG A 141 -12.98 8.48 -21.26
N PRO A 142 -13.57 9.69 -21.18
CA PRO A 142 -13.27 10.67 -20.10
C PRO A 142 -13.73 10.27 -18.69
N SER A 143 -14.26 9.05 -18.49
CA SER A 143 -14.85 8.56 -17.25
C SER A 143 -14.24 7.25 -16.74
N ALA A 144 -13.06 6.86 -17.23
CA ALA A 144 -12.40 5.59 -16.89
C ALA A 144 -11.46 5.70 -15.68
N THR A 145 -11.90 6.28 -14.57
CA THR A 145 -11.03 6.53 -13.39
C THR A 145 -10.74 5.31 -12.51
N TRP A 146 -11.24 4.11 -12.83
CA TRP A 146 -11.11 2.95 -11.93
C TRP A 146 -10.79 1.62 -12.62
N GLU A 147 -10.75 1.59 -13.96
CA GLU A 147 -10.52 0.36 -14.75
C GLU A 147 -9.06 0.18 -15.14
N ASP A 148 -8.24 1.23 -15.00
CA ASP A 148 -6.82 1.22 -15.31
C ASP A 148 -5.98 0.45 -14.26
N ASP A 149 -6.50 0.25 -13.06
CA ASP A 149 -5.87 -0.57 -12.00
C ASP A 149 -5.45 -1.96 -12.53
N LEU A 150 -6.24 -2.55 -13.43
CA LEU A 150 -5.96 -3.86 -14.04
C LEU A 150 -4.82 -3.82 -15.06
N ALA A 151 -4.63 -2.71 -15.75
CA ALA A 151 -3.55 -2.54 -16.70
C ALA A 151 -2.19 -2.59 -15.97
N SER A 152 -2.12 -2.04 -14.75
CA SER A 152 -0.93 -2.11 -13.90
C SER A 152 -0.53 -3.56 -13.53
N TYR A 153 -1.51 -4.47 -13.46
CA TYR A 153 -1.29 -5.91 -13.18
C TYR A 153 -1.06 -6.77 -14.43
N VAL A 154 -1.46 -6.32 -15.61
CA VAL A 154 -1.39 -7.11 -16.86
C VAL A 154 -0.21 -6.69 -17.74
N LEU A 155 0.26 -5.45 -17.64
CA LEU A 155 1.32 -4.88 -18.48
C LEU A 155 2.69 -4.96 -17.80
N PHE A 156 3.23 -6.16 -17.61
CA PHE A 156 4.64 -6.32 -17.21
C PHE A 156 5.57 -6.32 -18.43
N ASP A 157 5.49 -5.29 -19.27
CA ASP A 157 6.57 -5.05 -20.24
C ASP A 157 7.73 -4.31 -19.54
N GLY A 158 8.94 -4.47 -20.09
CA GLY A 158 10.14 -3.89 -19.48
C GLY A 158 10.11 -2.36 -19.40
N ALA A 159 9.34 -1.69 -20.27
CA ALA A 159 9.26 -0.24 -20.30
C ALA A 159 8.34 0.28 -19.17
N PHE A 160 7.20 -0.37 -18.93
CA PHE A 160 6.32 -0.05 -17.81
C PHE A 160 7.01 -0.30 -16.46
N ALA A 161 7.72 -1.43 -16.33
CA ALA A 161 8.53 -1.71 -15.13
C ALA A 161 9.58 -0.62 -14.87
N ARG A 162 10.18 -0.07 -15.94
CA ARG A 162 11.12 1.05 -15.83
C ARG A 162 10.45 2.31 -15.30
N ALA A 163 9.28 2.65 -15.84
CA ALA A 163 8.49 3.79 -15.37
C ALA A 163 8.13 3.68 -13.88
N LEU A 164 7.72 2.48 -13.42
CA LEU A 164 7.44 2.23 -12.00
C LEU A 164 8.68 2.37 -11.10
N ILE A 165 9.85 1.92 -11.56
CA ILE A 165 11.11 2.07 -10.82
C ILE A 165 11.52 3.55 -10.71
N ASP A 166 11.38 4.29 -11.81
CA ASP A 166 11.74 5.71 -11.84
C ASP A 166 10.78 6.55 -10.98
N LEU A 167 9.48 6.23 -10.99
CA LEU A 167 8.49 6.78 -10.06
C LEU A 167 8.87 6.50 -8.60
N GLY A 168 9.13 5.24 -8.24
CA GLY A 168 9.50 4.87 -6.87
C GLY A 168 10.79 5.55 -6.40
N ARG A 169 11.74 5.76 -7.32
CA ARG A 169 12.97 6.53 -7.04
C ARG A 169 12.67 7.99 -6.77
N ALA A 170 11.82 8.63 -7.58
CA ALA A 170 11.41 10.01 -7.38
C ALA A 170 10.68 10.19 -6.04
N ASP A 171 9.73 9.30 -5.73
CA ASP A 171 8.97 9.32 -4.47
C ASP A 171 9.86 9.18 -3.23
N MET A 172 10.88 8.32 -3.32
CA MET A 172 11.87 8.18 -2.25
C MET A 172 12.72 9.43 -2.09
N PHE A 173 13.25 9.99 -3.20
CA PHE A 173 14.11 11.17 -3.13
C PHE A 173 13.36 12.43 -2.67
N ALA A 174 12.07 12.57 -3.00
CA ALA A 174 11.23 13.64 -2.48
C ALA A 174 11.11 13.62 -0.93
N ARG A 175 11.36 12.46 -0.31
CA ARG A 175 11.31 12.25 1.15
C ARG A 175 12.69 11.88 1.72
N ALA A 176 13.78 12.23 1.03
CA ALA A 176 15.13 11.77 1.39
C ALA A 176 15.53 12.05 2.85
N ASP A 177 15.13 13.19 3.41
CA ASP A 177 15.48 13.54 4.79
C ASP A 177 14.73 12.70 5.82
N GLU A 178 13.45 12.37 5.56
CA GLU A 178 12.68 11.43 6.38
C GLU A 178 13.31 10.04 6.35
N VAL A 179 13.70 9.56 5.16
CA VAL A 179 14.36 8.26 4.99
C VAL A 179 15.69 8.23 5.73
N ARG A 180 16.53 9.27 5.59
CA ARG A 180 17.80 9.38 6.31
C ARG A 180 17.58 9.37 7.82
N ALA A 181 16.64 10.17 8.33
CA ALA A 181 16.32 10.20 9.75
C ALA A 181 15.84 8.83 10.27
N PHE A 182 15.06 8.11 9.46
CA PHE A 182 14.58 6.77 9.80
C PHE A 182 15.70 5.74 9.94
N TYR A 183 16.82 5.89 9.23
CA TYR A 183 17.98 4.98 9.31
C TYR A 183 19.14 5.50 10.17
N ALA A 184 19.08 6.75 10.65
CA ALA A 184 20.17 7.38 11.41
C ALA A 184 20.22 7.00 12.90
N GLY A 185 19.25 6.23 13.40
CA GLY A 185 19.24 5.70 14.77
C GLY A 185 19.01 4.20 14.77
#